data_AF-A0A1H9NAQ9-F1
#
_entry.id   AF-A0A1H9NAQ9-F1
#
_cell.length_a   1.000
_cell.length_b   1.000
_cell.length_c   1.000
_cell.angle_alpha   90.00
_cell.angle_beta   90.00
_cell.angle_gamma   90.00
#
_symmetry.space_group_name_H-M   'P 1'
#
loop_
_entity.id
_entity.type
_entity.pdbx_description
1 polymer ?
#
loop_
_entity_poly.entity_id
_entity_poly.type
_entity_poly.pdbx_seq_one_letter_code
_entity_poly.pdbx_strand_id
1 'polypeptide(L)'
;MKGNHYRNFIVTLVIGIIFLAGGVVTAIVNYRNNTVTALSAKNQVFNGENTSADNGAMVVVNVYGIYEEPIVDIDGHNTVIWLIAYDNGYVGVEAKEDDQQIAALISKGSDLSQHPQQLMVKYFDTNYNNSNGITSYSSAMETIVEPTTDLGERFSYSSYLSLSAANSDKQVNYIVAVIIGGIGVFLIVLSFVTKAKTTKAFSEFYAEYPELNGSIEHLQDIAGYSNDKLNLTIYRHHLVSYYGAFAIMDLNDIQQLYHYVIKIKRTFITIGRNSMLIGITENKKRKSISIKNIGKTTDSELQPMFEYVAQHFPEIKLGKD
;
A
#
# COMPACT_ATOMS: atom_id res chain seq x y z
N MET A 1 12.11 11.85 -33.68
CA MET A 1 11.68 11.54 -32.28
C MET A 1 10.68 12.57 -31.74
N LYS A 2 9.36 12.29 -31.77
CA LYS A 2 8.34 13.21 -31.22
C LYS A 2 7.85 12.75 -29.84
N GLY A 3 8.30 13.41 -28.77
CA GLY A 3 7.76 13.20 -27.43
C GLY A 3 8.70 13.64 -26.31
N ASN A 4 8.12 14.13 -25.20
CA ASN A 4 8.87 14.52 -24.01
C ASN A 4 9.68 13.32 -23.46
N HIS A 5 11.01 13.40 -23.52
CA HIS A 5 11.92 12.36 -23.03
C HIS A 5 11.80 12.08 -21.52
N TYR A 6 11.13 12.99 -20.78
CA TYR A 6 10.81 12.84 -19.36
C TYR A 6 9.36 12.42 -19.12
N ARG A 7 8.60 11.99 -20.14
CA ARG A 7 7.19 11.56 -19.97
C ARG A 7 7.05 10.48 -18.89
N ASN A 8 7.89 9.45 -18.92
CA ASN A 8 7.83 8.38 -17.92
C ASN A 8 8.14 8.91 -16.51
N PHE A 9 9.11 9.81 -16.38
CA PHE A 9 9.38 10.50 -15.11
C PHE A 9 8.13 11.24 -14.62
N ILE A 10 7.52 12.08 -15.46
CA ILE A 10 6.35 12.88 -15.10
C ILE A 10 5.17 11.99 -14.70
N VAL A 11 4.86 10.97 -15.51
CA VAL A 11 3.73 10.06 -15.23
C VAL A 11 3.94 9.33 -13.91
N THR A 12 5.11 8.73 -13.69
CA THR A 12 5.40 8.01 -12.45
C THR A 12 5.42 8.96 -11.24
N LEU A 13 5.94 10.18 -11.40
CA LEU A 13 5.93 11.20 -10.36
C LEU A 13 4.50 11.60 -9.97
N VAL A 14 3.65 11.89 -10.95
CA VAL A 14 2.23 12.27 -10.70
C VAL A 14 1.48 11.15 -10.00
N ILE A 15 1.64 9.89 -10.46
CA ILE A 15 1.03 8.74 -9.77
C ILE A 15 1.55 8.65 -8.34
N GLY A 16 2.85 8.79 -8.11
CA GLY A 16 3.44 8.79 -6.78
C GLY A 16 2.86 9.87 -5.86
N ILE A 17 2.67 11.09 -6.36
CA ILE A 17 2.03 12.19 -5.62
C ILE A 17 0.58 11.86 -5.28
N ILE A 18 -0.19 11.27 -6.20
CA ILE A 18 -1.58 10.87 -5.95
C ILE A 18 -1.64 9.83 -4.82
N PHE A 19 -0.79 8.81 -4.84
CA PHE A 19 -0.73 7.80 -3.77
C PHE A 19 -0.31 8.42 -2.43
N LEU A 20 0.69 9.31 -2.43
CA LEU A 20 1.12 10.01 -1.22
C LEU A 20 -0.02 10.85 -0.62
N ALA A 21 -0.70 11.64 -1.45
CA ALA A 21 -1.87 12.42 -1.04
C ALA A 21 -2.99 11.52 -0.53
N GLY A 22 -3.26 10.40 -1.20
CA GLY A 22 -4.23 9.39 -0.75
C GLY A 22 -3.91 8.85 0.65
N GLY A 23 -2.66 8.48 0.92
CA GLY A 23 -2.22 8.02 2.23
C GLY A 23 -2.42 9.08 3.33
N VAL A 24 -2.05 10.34 3.03
CA VAL A 24 -2.25 11.48 3.95
C VAL A 24 -3.75 11.73 4.21
N VAL A 25 -4.58 11.73 3.17
CA VAL A 25 -6.04 11.91 3.31
C VAL A 25 -6.64 10.78 4.14
N THR A 26 -6.27 9.53 3.89
CA THR A 26 -6.72 8.38 4.70
C THR A 26 -6.32 8.56 6.17
N ALA A 27 -5.09 8.95 6.47
CA ALA A 27 -4.64 9.22 7.84
C ALA A 27 -5.45 10.34 8.50
N ILE A 28 -5.69 11.46 7.80
CA ILE A 28 -6.48 12.59 8.30
C ILE A 28 -7.94 12.19 8.55
N VAL A 29 -8.56 11.47 7.62
CA VAL A 29 -9.94 11.00 7.75
C VAL A 29 -10.07 10.05 8.94
N ASN A 30 -9.13 9.12 9.10
CA ASN A 30 -9.09 8.20 10.25
C ASN A 30 -8.91 8.95 11.57
N TYR A 31 -8.03 9.95 11.62
CA TYR A 31 -7.85 10.79 12.80
C TYR A 31 -9.12 11.58 13.14
N ARG A 32 -9.75 12.23 12.16
CA ARG A 32 -10.94 13.07 12.39
C ARG A 32 -12.17 12.26 12.78
N ASN A 33 -12.43 11.15 12.09
CA ASN A 33 -13.64 10.35 12.31
C ASN A 33 -13.60 9.53 13.60
N ASN A 34 -12.41 9.18 14.09
CA ASN A 34 -12.22 8.42 15.32
C ASN A 34 -11.76 9.33 16.47
N THR A 35 -12.52 10.40 16.71
CA THR A 35 -12.38 11.25 17.88
C THR A 35 -13.66 11.24 18.70
N VAL A 36 -13.54 11.47 20.01
CA VAL A 36 -14.70 11.56 20.90
C VAL A 36 -15.71 12.60 20.38
N THR A 37 -15.24 13.80 20.03
CA THR A 37 -16.09 14.87 19.50
C THR A 37 -16.85 14.45 18.24
N ALA A 38 -16.20 13.74 17.30
CA ALA A 38 -16.85 13.31 16.07
C ALA A 38 -17.87 12.20 16.30
N LEU A 39 -17.59 11.26 17.21
CA LEU A 39 -18.52 10.18 17.58
C LEU A 39 -19.72 10.73 18.34
N SER A 40 -19.50 11.63 19.32
CA SER A 40 -20.57 12.31 20.05
C SER A 40 -21.46 13.14 19.12
N ALA A 41 -20.90 13.83 18.13
CA ALA A 41 -21.68 14.59 17.14
C ALA A 41 -22.58 13.71 16.26
N LYS A 42 -22.25 12.42 16.10
CA LYS A 42 -23.06 11.42 15.40
C LYS A 42 -24.03 10.68 16.32
N ASN A 43 -24.15 11.10 17.58
CA ASN A 43 -24.89 10.41 18.61
C ASN A 43 -24.44 8.95 18.85
N GLN A 44 -23.16 8.64 18.56
CA GLN A 44 -22.55 7.33 18.81
C GLN A 44 -22.04 7.24 20.25
N VAL A 45 -22.97 7.30 21.19
CA VAL A 45 -22.70 7.21 22.62
C VAL A 45 -23.33 5.93 23.17
N PHE A 46 -22.55 5.17 23.92
CA PHE A 46 -23.04 3.97 24.60
C PHE A 46 -23.93 4.37 25.79
N ASN A 47 -25.11 3.78 25.87
CA ASN A 47 -26.09 3.99 26.93
C ASN A 47 -26.85 2.68 27.27
N GLY A 48 -26.15 1.55 27.22
CA GLY A 48 -26.72 0.23 27.50
C GLY A 48 -27.58 -0.29 26.35
N GLU A 49 -28.72 -0.91 26.67
CA GLU A 49 -29.64 -1.50 25.69
C GLU A 49 -30.25 -0.48 24.72
N ASN A 50 -30.25 0.81 25.08
CA ASN A 50 -30.74 1.89 24.24
C ASN A 50 -29.69 2.38 23.22
N THR A 51 -28.57 1.68 23.07
CA THR A 51 -27.44 2.13 22.24
C THR A 51 -27.85 2.11 20.77
N SER A 52 -27.92 3.30 20.17
CA SER A 52 -28.24 3.47 18.75
C SER A 52 -26.95 3.45 17.92
N ALA A 53 -26.33 2.27 17.83
CA ALA A 53 -25.14 2.04 17.03
C ALA A 53 -25.17 0.64 16.39
N ASP A 54 -24.62 0.53 15.18
CA ASP A 54 -24.49 -0.77 14.52
C ASP A 54 -23.55 -1.69 15.31
N ASN A 55 -23.80 -3.00 15.26
CA ASN A 55 -22.92 -3.99 15.86
C ASN A 55 -21.50 -3.89 15.26
N GLY A 56 -20.49 -3.71 16.11
CA GLY A 56 -19.11 -3.45 15.71
C GLY A 56 -18.80 -1.99 15.37
N ALA A 57 -19.70 -1.04 15.61
CA ALA A 57 -19.41 0.38 15.43
C ALA A 57 -18.54 0.94 16.57
N MET A 58 -17.76 1.98 16.26
CA MET A 58 -17.09 2.78 17.28
C MET A 58 -18.11 3.65 18.02
N VAL A 59 -18.06 3.63 19.35
CA VAL A 59 -18.88 4.46 20.24
C VAL A 59 -18.02 5.09 21.33
N VAL A 60 -18.58 6.09 22.01
CA VAL A 60 -18.01 6.70 23.21
C VAL A 60 -18.79 6.24 24.43
N VAL A 61 -18.11 5.81 25.48
CA VAL A 61 -18.71 5.56 26.80
C VAL A 61 -18.15 6.56 27.81
N ASN A 62 -19.02 7.13 28.65
CA ASN A 62 -18.62 7.89 29.83
C ASN A 62 -18.45 6.89 30.98
N VAL A 63 -17.22 6.74 31.47
CA VAL A 63 -16.86 5.83 32.55
C VAL A 63 -16.90 6.58 33.88
N TYR A 64 -17.83 6.19 34.75
CA TYR A 64 -18.03 6.76 36.08
C TYR A 64 -17.36 5.95 37.19
N GLY A 65 -16.90 4.73 36.86
CA GLY A 65 -16.18 3.85 37.78
C GLY A 65 -15.68 2.62 37.06
N ILE A 66 -14.69 1.95 37.67
CA ILE A 66 -14.11 0.70 37.17
C ILE A 66 -13.75 -0.19 38.35
N TYR A 67 -14.00 -1.49 38.23
CA TYR A 67 -13.52 -2.48 39.20
C TYR A 67 -12.02 -2.73 38.98
N GLU A 68 -11.24 -2.79 40.06
CA GLU A 68 -9.77 -2.79 40.00
C GLU A 68 -9.18 -4.08 39.42
N GLU A 69 -9.96 -5.16 39.39
CA GLU A 69 -9.57 -6.47 38.86
C GLU A 69 -10.47 -6.86 37.68
N PRO A 70 -9.96 -7.64 36.71
CA PRO A 70 -10.80 -8.21 35.66
C PRO A 70 -11.80 -9.21 36.25
N ILE A 71 -12.99 -9.29 35.66
CA ILE A 71 -14.07 -10.19 36.09
C ILE A 71 -14.09 -11.52 35.34
N VAL A 72 -13.45 -11.59 34.16
CA VAL A 72 -13.27 -12.84 33.42
C VAL A 72 -12.08 -12.77 32.46
N ASP A 73 -11.42 -13.91 32.28
CA ASP A 73 -10.45 -14.14 31.22
C ASP A 73 -11.16 -14.63 29.96
N ILE A 74 -10.79 -14.10 28.78
CA ILE A 74 -11.36 -14.56 27.51
C ILE A 74 -10.41 -15.56 26.86
N ASP A 75 -10.77 -16.83 26.98
CA ASP A 75 -10.06 -17.95 26.37
C ASP A 75 -9.88 -17.73 24.86
N GLY A 76 -8.63 -17.76 24.41
CA GLY A 76 -8.25 -17.61 23.00
C GLY A 76 -8.11 -16.18 22.48
N HIS A 77 -8.43 -15.15 23.28
CA HIS A 77 -8.35 -13.74 22.83
C HIS A 77 -7.17 -12.96 23.44
N ASN A 78 -6.45 -13.51 24.43
CA ASN A 78 -5.38 -12.83 25.18
C ASN A 78 -5.83 -11.46 25.72
N THR A 79 -7.09 -11.43 26.17
CA THR A 79 -7.80 -10.28 26.71
C THR A 79 -8.65 -10.73 27.89
N VAL A 80 -9.02 -9.76 28.70
CA VAL A 80 -9.86 -9.94 29.88
C VAL A 80 -11.03 -8.96 29.81
N ILE A 81 -12.10 -9.22 30.55
CA ILE A 81 -13.21 -8.28 30.70
C ILE A 81 -13.05 -7.52 32.01
N TRP A 82 -13.11 -6.20 31.89
CA TRP A 82 -13.18 -5.27 33.01
C TRP A 82 -14.61 -4.84 33.24
N LEU A 83 -15.02 -4.73 34.50
CA LEU A 83 -16.33 -4.19 34.86
C LEU A 83 -16.24 -2.67 35.00
N ILE A 84 -17.03 -1.94 34.21
CA ILE A 84 -17.14 -0.48 34.33
C ILE A 84 -18.56 -0.06 34.70
N ALA A 85 -18.67 1.06 35.39
CA ALA A 85 -19.90 1.80 35.58
C ALA A 85 -20.04 2.86 34.49
N TYR A 86 -21.17 2.87 33.80
CA TYR A 86 -21.62 3.97 32.93
C TYR A 86 -22.87 4.62 33.54
N ASP A 87 -23.38 5.68 32.92
CA ASP A 87 -24.41 6.57 33.49
C ASP A 87 -25.54 5.85 34.24
N ASN A 88 -26.14 4.82 33.62
CA ASN A 88 -27.31 4.14 34.18
C ASN A 88 -27.07 2.66 34.53
N GLY A 89 -25.85 2.14 34.43
CA GLY A 89 -25.61 0.73 34.73
C GLY A 89 -24.16 0.29 34.63
N TYR A 90 -23.98 -1.02 34.45
CA TYR A 90 -22.67 -1.66 34.38
C TYR A 90 -22.51 -2.43 33.08
N VAL A 91 -21.29 -2.51 32.56
CA VAL A 91 -20.99 -3.25 31.32
C VAL A 91 -19.58 -3.82 31.37
N GLY A 92 -19.39 -4.96 30.69
CA GLY A 92 -18.08 -5.54 30.45
C GLY A 92 -17.32 -4.80 29.34
N VAL A 93 -16.05 -4.52 29.59
CA VAL A 93 -15.11 -3.97 28.60
C VAL A 93 -13.98 -4.98 28.37
N GLU A 94 -13.94 -5.57 27.17
CA GLU A 94 -12.83 -6.39 26.71
C GLU A 94 -11.60 -5.51 26.44
N ALA A 95 -10.51 -5.78 27.13
CA ALA A 95 -9.22 -5.13 26.93
C ALA A 95 -8.07 -6.10 27.23
N LYS A 96 -6.83 -5.72 26.91
CA LYS A 96 -5.66 -6.43 27.44
C LYS A 96 -5.55 -6.16 28.94
N GLU A 97 -4.98 -7.11 29.67
CA GLU A 97 -4.75 -6.96 31.11
C GLU A 97 -3.81 -5.77 31.42
N ASP A 98 -2.83 -5.52 30.55
CA ASP A 98 -1.86 -4.42 30.66
C ASP A 98 -2.25 -3.15 29.88
N ASP A 99 -3.54 -2.99 29.52
CA ASP A 99 -3.98 -1.83 28.73
C ASP A 99 -3.82 -0.51 29.49
N GLN A 100 -3.08 0.43 28.90
CA GLN A 100 -2.76 1.72 29.52
C GLN A 100 -3.99 2.61 29.78
N GLN A 101 -5.05 2.52 28.96
CA GLN A 101 -6.27 3.29 29.19
C GLN A 101 -7.05 2.72 30.37
N ILE A 102 -7.06 1.40 30.55
CA ILE A 102 -7.65 0.75 31.72
C ILE A 102 -6.86 1.13 32.99
N ALA A 103 -5.53 1.01 32.95
CA ALA A 103 -4.68 1.41 34.07
C ALA A 103 -4.91 2.89 34.47
N ALA A 104 -5.10 3.78 33.48
CA ALA A 104 -5.44 5.18 33.74
C ALA A 104 -6.82 5.35 34.40
N LEU A 105 -7.83 4.57 34.01
CA LEU A 105 -9.14 4.59 34.67
C LEU A 105 -9.04 4.10 36.12
N ILE A 106 -8.34 2.99 36.36
CA ILE A 106 -8.13 2.45 37.72
C ILE A 106 -7.43 3.49 38.60
N SER A 107 -6.39 4.16 38.08
CA SER A 107 -5.64 5.18 38.83
C SER A 107 -6.48 6.36 39.31
N LYS A 108 -7.61 6.63 38.64
CA LYS A 108 -8.54 7.70 39.03
C LYS A 108 -9.50 7.28 40.13
N GLY A 109 -9.78 5.98 40.26
CA GLY A 109 -10.63 5.42 41.30
C GLY A 109 -11.95 6.17 41.47
N SER A 110 -12.19 6.67 42.68
CA SER A 110 -13.43 7.37 43.05
C SER A 110 -13.65 8.73 42.37
N ASP A 111 -12.61 9.35 41.82
CA ASP A 111 -12.73 10.63 41.10
C ASP A 111 -13.62 10.51 39.86
N LEU A 112 -13.66 9.33 39.23
CA LEU A 112 -14.49 9.06 38.06
C LEU A 112 -15.99 9.31 38.31
N SER A 113 -16.45 9.20 39.55
CA SER A 113 -17.86 9.42 39.90
C SER A 113 -18.30 10.89 39.71
N GLN A 114 -17.38 11.84 39.94
CA GLN A 114 -17.63 13.27 39.77
C GLN A 114 -17.10 13.78 38.43
N HIS A 115 -16.03 13.15 37.92
CA HIS A 115 -15.34 13.52 36.70
C HIS A 115 -15.24 12.32 35.76
N PRO A 116 -16.35 11.91 35.12
CA PRO A 116 -16.36 10.74 34.25
C PRO A 116 -15.38 10.89 33.10
N GLN A 117 -14.69 9.80 32.77
CA GLN A 117 -13.74 9.77 31.67
C GLN A 117 -14.35 9.14 30.43
N GLN A 118 -14.18 9.80 29.28
CA GLN A 118 -14.61 9.27 28.00
C GLN A 118 -13.63 8.22 27.49
N LEU A 119 -14.18 7.06 27.11
CA LEU A 119 -13.44 5.98 26.47
C LEU A 119 -14.04 5.68 25.09
N MET A 120 -13.19 5.54 24.08
CA MET A 120 -13.59 5.13 22.74
C MET A 120 -13.42 3.63 22.58
N VAL A 121 -14.51 2.93 22.26
CA VAL A 121 -14.59 1.47 22.22
C VAL A 121 -15.42 1.01 21.02
N LYS A 122 -15.33 -0.27 20.66
CA LYS A 122 -16.29 -0.89 19.75
C LYS A 122 -17.45 -1.46 20.55
N TYR A 123 -18.67 -1.19 20.10
CA TYR A 123 -19.89 -1.76 20.65
C TYR A 123 -20.15 -3.13 20.02
N PHE A 124 -20.49 -4.12 20.84
CA PHE A 124 -20.94 -5.42 20.36
C PHE A 124 -22.26 -5.81 21.00
N ASP A 125 -23.25 -6.11 20.15
CA ASP A 125 -24.54 -6.67 20.54
C ASP A 125 -24.48 -8.20 20.37
N THR A 126 -24.71 -8.92 21.47
CA THR A 126 -24.57 -10.38 21.51
C THR A 126 -25.73 -11.11 20.84
N ASN A 127 -26.84 -10.42 20.55
CA ASN A 127 -27.96 -10.99 19.82
C ASN A 127 -27.63 -11.18 18.32
N TYR A 128 -26.55 -10.57 17.83
CA TYR A 128 -26.11 -10.67 16.45
C TYR A 128 -24.82 -11.48 16.35
N ASN A 129 -24.84 -12.51 15.49
CA ASN A 129 -23.64 -13.29 15.18
C ASN A 129 -22.58 -12.41 14.52
N ASN A 130 -21.46 -12.23 15.22
CA ASN A 130 -20.27 -11.55 14.70
C ASN A 130 -19.09 -12.52 14.80
N SER A 131 -18.41 -12.79 13.69
CA SER A 131 -17.25 -13.69 13.66
C SER A 131 -16.09 -13.22 14.55
N ASN A 132 -16.09 -11.95 14.94
CA ASN A 132 -15.02 -11.33 15.72
C ASN A 132 -15.45 -10.98 17.15
N GLY A 133 -16.67 -11.37 17.56
CA GLY A 133 -17.18 -11.11 18.90
C GLY A 133 -16.94 -12.28 19.86
N ILE A 134 -17.04 -12.01 21.17
CA ILE A 134 -16.98 -13.05 22.21
C ILE A 134 -18.19 -13.96 22.08
N THR A 135 -17.95 -15.24 21.85
CA THR A 135 -19.01 -16.26 21.77
C THR A 135 -19.59 -16.51 23.17
N SER A 136 -20.91 -16.62 23.29
CA SER A 136 -21.62 -16.92 24.55
C SER A 136 -21.40 -15.92 25.69
N TYR A 137 -21.13 -14.64 25.37
CA TYR A 137 -20.92 -13.59 26.38
C TYR A 137 -22.06 -13.51 27.41
N SER A 138 -23.33 -13.45 26.98
CA SER A 138 -24.48 -13.30 27.90
C SER A 138 -24.49 -14.41 28.95
N SER A 139 -24.40 -15.67 28.51
CA SER A 139 -24.41 -16.83 29.40
C SER A 139 -23.19 -16.88 30.33
N ALA A 140 -22.01 -16.46 29.85
CA ALA A 140 -20.83 -16.35 30.70
C ALA A 140 -21.02 -15.28 31.79
N MET A 141 -21.56 -14.11 31.43
CA MET A 141 -21.79 -13.02 32.38
C MET A 141 -22.89 -13.34 33.38
N GLU A 142 -23.96 -14.05 33.01
CA GLU A 142 -25.00 -14.53 33.94
C GLU A 142 -24.44 -15.44 35.04
N THR A 143 -23.32 -16.12 34.79
CA THR A 143 -22.64 -16.98 35.77
C THR A 143 -21.76 -16.18 36.73
N ILE A 144 -21.28 -15.00 36.30
CA ILE A 144 -20.29 -14.18 37.03
C ILE A 144 -20.99 -13.06 37.80
N VAL A 145 -21.97 -12.43 37.16
CA VAL A 145 -22.78 -11.35 37.71
C VAL A 145 -24.17 -11.89 37.96
N GLU A 146 -24.51 -12.13 39.23
CA GLU A 146 -25.79 -12.71 39.61
C GLU A 146 -26.96 -11.75 39.27
N PRO A 147 -27.91 -12.14 38.40
CA PRO A 147 -28.96 -11.24 37.89
C PRO A 147 -29.93 -10.69 38.93
N THR A 148 -30.05 -11.34 40.09
CA THR A 148 -30.97 -10.98 41.18
C THR A 148 -30.40 -9.91 42.12
N THR A 149 -29.16 -9.48 41.90
CA THR A 149 -28.49 -8.45 42.71
C THR A 149 -28.73 -7.06 42.12
N ASP A 150 -28.61 -6.01 42.94
CA ASP A 150 -28.71 -4.61 42.49
C ASP A 150 -27.74 -4.28 41.33
N LEU A 151 -26.59 -4.94 41.29
CA LEU A 151 -25.61 -4.81 40.21
C LEU A 151 -26.09 -5.55 38.96
N GLY A 152 -26.54 -6.80 39.12
CA GLY A 152 -27.05 -7.64 38.04
C GLY A 152 -28.25 -7.03 37.32
N GLU A 153 -29.21 -6.45 38.06
CA GLU A 153 -30.38 -5.78 37.46
C GLU A 153 -29.99 -4.60 36.54
N ARG A 154 -28.80 -4.03 36.73
CA ARG A 154 -28.28 -2.88 35.97
C ARG A 154 -27.12 -3.26 35.05
N PHE A 155 -26.77 -4.54 34.95
CA PHE A 155 -25.68 -5.03 34.12
C PHE A 155 -26.14 -5.29 32.69
N SER A 156 -25.31 -4.96 31.70
CA SER A 156 -25.60 -5.24 30.29
C SER A 156 -25.11 -6.65 29.92
N TYR A 157 -26.04 -7.61 29.90
CA TYR A 157 -25.77 -9.00 29.48
C TYR A 157 -25.83 -9.18 27.96
N SER A 158 -26.65 -8.37 27.28
CA SER A 158 -26.89 -8.43 25.83
C SER A 158 -25.87 -7.64 25.00
N SER A 159 -24.94 -6.93 25.66
CA SER A 159 -23.92 -6.17 24.97
C SER A 159 -22.63 -6.07 25.77
N TYR A 160 -21.53 -5.83 25.05
CA TYR A 160 -20.24 -5.52 25.67
C TYR A 160 -19.46 -4.52 24.81
N LEU A 161 -18.42 -3.98 25.40
CA LEU A 161 -17.54 -3.02 24.77
C LEU A 161 -16.17 -3.65 24.55
N SER A 162 -15.48 -3.31 23.47
CA SER A 162 -14.14 -3.80 23.21
C SER A 162 -13.18 -2.66 22.92
N LEU A 163 -12.23 -2.48 23.82
CA LEU A 163 -11.08 -1.60 23.64
C LEU A 163 -10.03 -2.27 22.73
N SER A 164 -9.87 -3.59 22.87
CA SER A 164 -8.97 -4.38 22.03
C SER A 164 -9.32 -4.30 20.55
N ALA A 165 -10.60 -4.48 20.20
CA ALA A 165 -11.06 -4.36 18.82
C ALA A 165 -10.96 -2.91 18.30
N ALA A 166 -11.24 -1.91 19.14
CA ALA A 166 -11.06 -0.51 18.77
C ALA A 166 -9.59 -0.16 18.47
N ASN A 167 -8.67 -0.65 19.29
CA ASN A 167 -7.23 -0.44 19.12
C ASN A 167 -6.70 -1.18 17.88
N SER A 168 -7.17 -2.40 17.64
CA SER A 168 -6.84 -3.17 16.43
C SER A 168 -7.27 -2.45 15.15
N ASP A 169 -8.51 -1.98 15.07
CA ASP A 169 -9.02 -1.23 13.92
C ASP A 169 -8.22 0.05 13.68
N LYS A 170 -7.91 0.80 14.75
CA LYS A 170 -7.05 1.99 14.65
C LYS A 170 -5.68 1.63 14.05
N GLN A 171 -5.04 0.57 14.53
CA GLN A 171 -3.74 0.13 14.02
C GLN A 171 -3.81 -0.28 12.54
N VAL A 172 -4.78 -1.12 12.16
CA VAL A 172 -4.99 -1.55 10.77
C VAL A 172 -5.19 -0.34 9.86
N ASN A 173 -6.02 0.62 10.26
CA ASN A 173 -6.29 1.82 9.49
C ASN A 173 -5.05 2.71 9.29
N TYR A 174 -4.18 2.84 10.30
CA TYR A 174 -2.91 3.56 10.16
C TYR A 174 -1.91 2.77 9.29
N ILE A 175 -1.86 1.45 9.40
CA ILE A 175 -1.01 0.60 8.54
C ILE A 175 -1.42 0.77 7.07
N VAL A 176 -2.72 0.76 6.76
CA VAL A 176 -3.22 1.00 5.41
C VAL A 176 -2.78 2.37 4.89
N ALA A 177 -2.88 3.43 5.70
CA ALA A 177 -2.43 4.77 5.32
C ALA A 177 -0.91 4.80 5.05
N VAL A 178 -0.11 4.14 5.87
CA VAL A 178 1.35 4.03 5.71
C VAL A 178 1.71 3.24 4.44
N ILE A 179 1.00 2.14 4.14
CA ILE A 179 1.25 1.35 2.92
C ILE A 179 0.95 2.20 1.67
N ILE A 180 -0.20 2.88 1.63
CA ILE A 180 -0.59 3.72 0.50
C ILE A 180 0.41 4.87 0.32
N GLY A 181 0.75 5.57 1.41
CA GLY A 181 1.74 6.65 1.39
C GLY A 181 3.13 6.16 1.00
N GLY A 182 3.55 5.00 1.50
CA GLY A 182 4.82 4.36 1.20
C GLY A 182 4.97 3.98 -0.27
N ILE A 183 3.91 3.47 -0.90
CA ILE A 183 3.87 3.26 -2.36
C ILE A 183 4.10 4.59 -3.10
N GLY A 184 3.46 5.67 -2.64
CA GLY A 184 3.65 7.00 -3.19
C GLY A 184 5.11 7.47 -3.14
N VAL A 185 5.74 7.40 -1.95
CA VAL A 185 7.15 7.75 -1.76
C VAL A 185 8.06 6.90 -2.66
N PHE A 186 7.83 5.58 -2.71
CA PHE A 186 8.60 4.68 -3.56
C PHE A 186 8.53 5.07 -5.04
N LEU A 187 7.34 5.38 -5.56
CA LEU A 187 7.16 5.81 -6.95
C LEU A 187 7.83 7.15 -7.24
N ILE A 188 7.78 8.10 -6.29
CA ILE A 188 8.48 9.38 -6.41
C ILE A 188 9.99 9.13 -6.52
N VAL A 189 10.58 8.34 -5.62
CA VAL A 189 12.02 7.99 -5.68
C VAL A 189 12.36 7.32 -7.02
N LEU A 190 11.56 6.34 -7.44
CA LEU A 190 11.75 5.64 -8.71
C LEU A 190 11.70 6.59 -9.92
N SER A 191 10.85 7.61 -9.87
CA SER A 191 10.76 8.63 -10.92
C SER A 191 12.10 9.40 -11.03
N PHE A 192 12.67 9.86 -9.92
CA PHE A 192 13.95 10.58 -9.92
C PHE A 192 15.13 9.69 -10.33
N VAL A 193 15.15 8.42 -9.91
CA VAL A 193 16.14 7.44 -10.39
C VAL A 193 16.05 7.27 -11.91
N THR A 194 14.83 7.16 -12.45
CA THR A 194 14.60 7.05 -13.89
C THR A 194 15.08 8.31 -14.62
N LYS A 195 14.74 9.50 -14.11
CA LYS A 195 15.21 10.79 -14.65
C LYS A 195 16.73 10.84 -14.68
N ALA A 196 17.40 10.50 -13.58
CA ALA A 196 18.85 10.52 -13.48
C ALA A 196 19.52 9.57 -14.49
N LYS A 197 19.00 8.34 -14.64
CA LYS A 197 19.50 7.39 -15.65
C LYS A 197 19.32 7.91 -17.07
N THR A 198 18.16 8.49 -17.38
CA THR A 198 17.88 9.08 -18.69
C THR A 198 18.81 10.26 -18.98
N THR A 199 18.98 11.18 -18.03
CA THR A 199 19.90 12.32 -18.20
C THR A 199 21.35 11.85 -18.39
N LYS A 200 21.78 10.84 -17.63
CA LYS A 200 23.10 10.23 -17.81
C LYS A 200 23.26 9.63 -19.21
N ALA A 201 22.29 8.85 -19.68
CA ALA A 201 22.33 8.25 -21.02
C ALA A 201 22.41 9.31 -22.12
N PHE A 202 21.66 10.41 -22.02
CA PHE A 202 21.80 11.54 -22.95
C PHE A 202 23.18 12.19 -22.87
N SER A 203 23.69 12.42 -21.65
CA SER A 203 25.01 13.04 -21.47
C SER A 203 26.13 12.19 -22.05
N GLU A 204 26.08 10.86 -21.86
CA GLU A 204 27.06 9.92 -22.44
C GLU A 204 26.94 9.91 -23.96
N PHE A 205 25.71 9.84 -24.49
CA PHE A 205 25.47 9.83 -25.93
C PHE A 205 25.94 11.12 -26.63
N TYR A 206 25.71 12.30 -26.02
CA TYR A 206 26.17 13.57 -26.58
C TYR A 206 27.67 13.82 -26.38
N ALA A 207 28.30 13.21 -25.38
CA ALA A 207 29.75 13.26 -25.24
C ALA A 207 30.44 12.49 -26.38
N GLU A 208 29.88 11.35 -26.77
CA GLU A 208 30.39 10.54 -27.89
C GLU A 208 30.04 11.15 -29.26
N TYR A 209 28.85 11.75 -29.38
CA TYR A 209 28.34 12.34 -30.62
C TYR A 209 27.91 13.81 -30.42
N PRO A 210 28.87 14.75 -30.27
CA PRO A 210 28.57 16.16 -30.04
C PRO A 210 27.74 16.80 -31.16
N GLU A 211 27.82 16.28 -32.40
CA GLU A 211 27.05 16.75 -33.54
C GLU A 211 25.53 16.57 -33.38
N LEU A 212 25.11 15.71 -32.44
CA LEU A 212 23.71 15.42 -32.15
C LEU A 212 23.12 16.32 -31.05
N ASN A 213 23.92 17.20 -30.46
CA ASN A 213 23.49 18.03 -29.34
C ASN A 213 22.38 18.99 -29.80
N GLY A 214 21.19 18.83 -29.22
CA GLY A 214 20.00 19.61 -29.61
C GLY A 214 19.33 19.18 -30.93
N SER A 215 19.87 18.17 -31.64
CA SER A 215 19.34 17.66 -32.92
C SER A 215 18.91 16.19 -32.87
N ILE A 216 18.80 15.61 -31.67
CA ILE A 216 18.36 14.21 -31.45
C ILE A 216 17.01 13.89 -32.10
N GLU A 217 16.17 14.90 -32.35
CA GLU A 217 14.89 14.73 -33.04
C GLU A 217 15.06 14.14 -34.44
N HIS A 218 16.21 14.40 -35.09
CA HIS A 218 16.62 13.93 -36.41
C HIS A 218 17.46 12.66 -36.38
N LEU A 219 17.69 12.05 -35.21
CA LEU A 219 18.53 10.85 -35.09
C LEU A 219 18.09 9.73 -36.06
N GLN A 220 16.78 9.62 -36.28
CA GLN A 220 16.19 8.62 -37.16
C GLN A 220 16.50 8.86 -38.64
N ASP A 221 16.74 10.11 -39.04
CA ASP A 221 16.99 10.51 -40.43
C ASP A 221 18.45 10.21 -40.85
N ILE A 222 19.37 10.19 -39.88
CA ILE A 222 20.81 10.02 -40.09
C ILE A 222 21.37 8.70 -39.55
N ALA A 223 20.52 7.87 -38.94
CA ALA A 223 20.92 6.59 -38.39
C ALA A 223 21.13 5.52 -39.46
N GLY A 224 22.06 4.60 -39.21
CA GLY A 224 22.29 3.45 -40.09
C GLY A 224 21.13 2.46 -40.10
N TYR A 225 20.36 2.42 -39.00
CA TYR A 225 19.11 1.69 -38.91
C TYR A 225 18.10 2.44 -38.04
N SER A 226 16.83 2.48 -38.44
CA SER A 226 15.75 3.05 -37.63
C SER A 226 14.45 2.28 -37.79
N ASN A 227 13.71 2.09 -36.69
CA ASN A 227 12.40 1.48 -36.65
C ASN A 227 11.48 2.21 -35.65
N ASP A 228 10.59 3.04 -36.20
CA ASP A 228 9.61 3.81 -35.42
C ASP A 228 8.54 2.95 -34.74
N LYS A 229 8.20 1.78 -35.31
CA LYS A 229 7.17 0.92 -34.71
C LYS A 229 7.66 0.32 -33.40
N LEU A 230 8.96 0.03 -33.31
CA LEU A 230 9.62 -0.57 -32.15
C LEU A 230 10.26 0.46 -31.21
N ASN A 231 10.24 1.74 -31.60
CA ASN A 231 10.94 2.83 -30.93
C ASN A 231 12.46 2.55 -30.75
N LEU A 232 13.12 2.15 -31.84
CA LEU A 232 14.51 1.69 -31.82
C LEU A 232 15.30 2.26 -33.00
N THR A 233 16.57 2.57 -32.78
CA THR A 233 17.49 3.11 -33.80
C THR A 233 18.91 2.61 -33.49
N ILE A 234 19.73 2.37 -34.53
CA ILE A 234 21.18 2.16 -34.39
C ILE A 234 21.91 3.32 -35.06
N TYR A 235 22.62 4.09 -34.24
CA TYR A 235 23.45 5.20 -34.71
C TYR A 235 24.91 4.88 -34.44
N ARG A 236 25.69 4.69 -35.51
CA ARG A 236 27.08 4.22 -35.46
C ARG A 236 27.15 2.93 -34.62
N HIS A 237 27.90 2.92 -33.52
CA HIS A 237 28.04 1.75 -32.64
C HIS A 237 27.01 1.70 -31.49
N HIS A 238 26.06 2.63 -31.43
CA HIS A 238 25.10 2.68 -30.33
C HIS A 238 23.70 2.23 -30.77
N LEU A 239 23.17 1.21 -30.08
CA LEU A 239 21.76 0.86 -30.09
C LEU A 239 21.01 1.79 -29.14
N VAL A 240 20.03 2.51 -29.66
CA VAL A 240 19.25 3.53 -28.95
C VAL A 240 17.79 3.14 -28.93
N SER A 241 17.17 3.17 -27.75
CA SER A 241 15.71 3.12 -27.64
C SER A 241 15.14 4.39 -27.03
N TYR A 242 14.01 4.79 -27.60
CA TYR A 242 13.13 5.85 -27.13
C TYR A 242 11.76 5.28 -26.71
N TYR A 243 11.70 3.98 -26.39
CA TYR A 243 10.53 3.39 -25.76
C TYR A 243 10.51 3.66 -24.26
N GLY A 244 9.71 4.65 -23.86
CA GLY A 244 9.61 5.06 -22.47
C GLY A 244 10.72 6.03 -22.08
N ALA A 245 11.80 5.52 -21.51
CA ALA A 245 12.98 6.32 -21.14
C ALA A 245 14.06 6.17 -22.22
N PHE A 246 14.79 7.26 -22.53
CA PHE A 246 15.94 7.18 -23.43
C PHE A 246 17.01 6.26 -22.83
N ALA A 247 17.43 5.26 -23.60
CA ALA A 247 18.40 4.26 -23.20
C ALA A 247 19.32 3.93 -24.37
N ILE A 248 20.59 3.72 -24.05
CA ILE A 248 21.66 3.44 -25.02
C ILE A 248 22.43 2.18 -24.62
N MET A 249 22.93 1.47 -25.62
CA MET A 249 23.79 0.30 -25.47
C MET A 249 24.85 0.40 -26.56
N ASP A 250 26.11 0.58 -26.15
CA ASP A 250 27.23 0.45 -27.05
C ASP A 250 27.35 -1.01 -27.49
N LEU A 251 27.26 -1.25 -28.80
CA LEU A 251 27.35 -2.57 -29.43
C LEU A 251 28.77 -3.11 -29.39
N ASN A 252 29.80 -2.25 -29.36
CA ASN A 252 31.20 -2.68 -29.25
C ASN A 252 31.48 -3.41 -27.91
N ASP A 253 30.69 -3.13 -26.89
CA ASP A 253 30.79 -3.78 -25.57
C ASP A 253 30.07 -5.15 -25.51
N ILE A 254 29.34 -5.54 -26.56
CA ILE A 254 28.40 -6.66 -26.54
C ILE A 254 28.99 -7.85 -27.30
N GLN A 255 28.96 -9.03 -26.68
CA GLN A 255 29.33 -10.30 -27.32
C GLN A 255 28.10 -11.09 -27.77
N GLN A 256 26.96 -10.90 -27.11
CA GLN A 256 25.71 -11.57 -27.47
C GLN A 256 24.53 -10.63 -27.36
N LEU A 257 23.68 -10.58 -28.39
CA LEU A 257 22.49 -9.74 -28.43
C LEU A 257 21.26 -10.60 -28.77
N TYR A 258 20.22 -10.49 -27.96
CA TYR A 258 18.98 -11.22 -28.21
C TYR A 258 17.74 -10.48 -27.71
N HIS A 259 16.60 -10.80 -28.30
CA HIS A 259 15.31 -10.30 -27.86
C HIS A 259 14.73 -11.18 -26.74
N TYR A 260 14.21 -10.53 -25.71
CA TYR A 260 13.58 -11.17 -24.57
C TYR A 260 12.19 -10.57 -24.31
N VAL A 261 11.20 -11.45 -24.11
CA VAL A 261 9.82 -11.06 -23.84
C VAL A 261 9.42 -11.48 -22.42
N ILE A 262 9.16 -10.49 -21.58
CA ILE A 262 8.54 -10.69 -20.27
C ILE A 262 7.03 -10.78 -20.47
N LYS A 263 6.43 -11.89 -20.04
CA LYS A 263 4.97 -12.11 -20.08
C LYS A 263 4.40 -11.86 -18.70
N ILE A 264 3.52 -10.87 -18.58
CA ILE A 264 2.74 -10.64 -17.37
C ILE A 264 1.48 -11.49 -17.46
N LYS A 265 1.32 -12.43 -16.52
CA LYS A 265 0.16 -13.31 -16.45
C LYS A 265 -0.74 -12.92 -15.27
N ARG A 266 -2.05 -12.93 -15.50
CA ARG A 266 -3.05 -12.99 -14.43
C ARG A 266 -3.64 -14.40 -14.46
N THR A 267 -3.37 -15.17 -13.41
CA THR A 267 -3.67 -16.61 -13.37
C THR A 267 -3.01 -17.31 -14.57
N PHE A 268 -3.78 -17.75 -15.58
CA PHE A 268 -3.29 -18.45 -16.77
C PHE A 268 -3.31 -17.59 -18.05
N ILE A 269 -3.84 -16.37 -18.00
CA ILE A 269 -4.00 -15.50 -19.19
C ILE A 269 -2.87 -14.47 -19.21
N THR A 270 -2.21 -14.31 -20.37
CA THR A 270 -1.21 -13.24 -20.57
C THR A 270 -1.93 -11.92 -20.77
N ILE A 271 -1.80 -11.01 -19.79
CA ILE A 271 -2.44 -9.68 -19.79
C ILE A 271 -1.49 -8.58 -20.28
N GLY A 272 -0.19 -8.86 -20.37
CA GLY A 272 0.79 -7.91 -20.86
C GLY A 272 2.05 -8.60 -21.37
N ARG A 273 2.74 -7.94 -22.32
CA ARG A 273 4.04 -8.35 -22.82
C ARG A 273 4.96 -7.15 -22.89
N ASN A 274 6.12 -7.26 -22.25
CA ASN A 274 7.19 -6.27 -22.34
C ASN A 274 8.34 -6.87 -23.12
N SER A 275 8.81 -6.15 -24.13
CA SER A 275 9.93 -6.56 -24.97
C SER A 275 11.19 -5.80 -24.58
N MET A 276 12.31 -6.52 -24.53
CA MET A 276 13.62 -5.97 -24.21
C MET A 276 14.68 -6.59 -25.12
N LEU A 277 15.65 -5.80 -25.54
CA LEU A 277 16.90 -6.29 -26.11
C LEU A 277 17.92 -6.46 -24.99
N ILE A 278 18.50 -7.65 -24.93
CA ILE A 278 19.47 -8.04 -23.91
C ILE A 278 20.83 -8.19 -24.57
N GLY A 279 21.79 -7.38 -24.13
CA GLY A 279 23.19 -7.48 -24.50
C GLY A 279 23.99 -8.14 -23.37
N ILE A 280 24.80 -9.13 -23.69
CA ILE A 280 25.77 -9.74 -22.77
C ILE A 280 27.14 -9.23 -23.13
N THR A 281 27.82 -8.63 -22.16
CA THR A 281 29.21 -8.15 -22.30
C THR A 281 30.22 -9.29 -22.10
N GLU A 282 31.49 -9.06 -22.45
CA GLU A 282 32.59 -10.00 -22.20
C GLU A 282 32.67 -10.47 -20.75
N ASN A 283 32.47 -9.56 -19.80
CA ASN A 283 32.43 -9.86 -18.36
C ASN A 283 31.15 -10.56 -17.91
N LYS A 284 30.35 -11.10 -18.85
CA LYS A 284 29.04 -11.73 -18.62
C LYS A 284 28.02 -10.83 -17.94
N LYS A 285 28.25 -9.51 -17.90
CA LYS A 285 27.28 -8.54 -17.38
C LYS A 285 26.18 -8.32 -18.40
N ARG A 286 24.94 -8.30 -17.91
CA ARG A 286 23.74 -8.07 -18.72
C ARG A 286 23.43 -6.58 -18.80
N LYS A 287 23.39 -6.03 -20.02
CA LYS A 287 22.78 -4.74 -20.34
C LYS A 287 21.40 -5.01 -20.96
N SER A 288 20.42 -4.16 -20.67
CA SER A 288 19.05 -4.33 -21.16
C SER A 288 18.47 -3.00 -21.62
N ILE A 289 17.82 -3.00 -22.77
CA ILE A 289 17.07 -1.88 -23.31
C ILE A 289 15.65 -2.33 -23.63
N SER A 290 14.66 -1.63 -23.09
CA SER A 290 13.25 -1.87 -23.40
C SER A 290 12.92 -1.37 -24.81
N ILE A 291 12.08 -2.08 -25.54
CA ILE A 291 11.55 -1.68 -26.84
C ILE A 291 10.03 -1.76 -26.85
N LYS A 292 9.38 -1.06 -27.79
CA LYS A 292 7.93 -1.12 -27.92
C LYS A 292 7.52 -2.50 -28.42
N ASN A 293 6.69 -3.20 -27.65
CA ASN A 293 6.09 -4.46 -28.07
C ASN A 293 4.85 -4.16 -28.94
N ILE A 294 4.81 -4.71 -30.15
CA ILE A 294 3.69 -4.56 -31.10
C ILE A 294 2.92 -5.88 -31.31
N GLY A 295 3.00 -6.78 -30.32
CA GLY A 295 2.31 -8.05 -30.32
C GLY A 295 3.07 -9.14 -31.07
N LYS A 296 2.34 -9.95 -31.85
CA LYS A 296 2.87 -11.15 -32.51
C LYS A 296 3.92 -10.85 -33.58
N THR A 297 3.93 -9.64 -34.15
CA THR A 297 4.84 -9.23 -35.22
C THR A 297 6.14 -8.60 -34.70
N THR A 298 6.31 -8.46 -33.38
CA THR A 298 7.49 -7.81 -32.79
C THR A 298 8.80 -8.46 -33.26
N ASP A 299 8.87 -9.79 -33.28
CA ASP A 299 10.07 -10.52 -33.73
C ASP A 299 10.35 -10.32 -35.23
N SER A 300 9.31 -10.37 -36.06
CA SER A 300 9.43 -10.14 -37.50
C SER A 300 9.92 -8.73 -37.82
N GLU A 301 9.48 -7.72 -37.05
CA GLU A 301 9.87 -6.31 -37.23
C GLU A 301 11.26 -6.03 -36.63
N LEU A 302 11.75 -6.89 -35.73
CA LEU A 302 13.13 -6.85 -35.22
C LEU A 302 14.13 -7.51 -36.18
N GLN A 303 13.68 -8.41 -37.05
CA GLN A 303 14.57 -9.18 -37.93
C GLN A 303 15.52 -8.28 -38.77
N PRO A 304 15.05 -7.18 -39.40
CA PRO A 304 15.95 -6.28 -40.15
C PRO A 304 17.02 -5.62 -39.27
N MET A 305 16.74 -5.40 -37.98
CA MET A 305 17.74 -4.88 -37.04
C MET A 305 18.83 -5.92 -36.79
N PHE A 306 18.45 -7.17 -36.55
CA PHE A 306 19.41 -8.26 -36.35
C PHE A 306 20.27 -8.50 -37.59
N GLU A 307 19.70 -8.41 -38.78
CA GLU A 307 20.45 -8.47 -40.04
C GLU A 307 21.46 -7.32 -40.16
N TYR A 308 21.04 -6.10 -39.83
CA TYR A 308 21.92 -4.94 -39.79
C TYR A 308 23.10 -5.15 -38.83
N VAL A 309 22.83 -5.67 -37.62
CA VAL A 309 23.86 -5.97 -36.62
C VAL A 309 24.80 -7.07 -37.13
N ALA A 310 24.29 -8.15 -37.71
CA ALA A 310 25.13 -9.22 -38.26
C ALA A 310 26.08 -8.73 -39.36
N GLN A 311 25.63 -7.76 -40.16
CA GLN A 311 26.43 -7.20 -41.26
C GLN A 311 27.52 -6.22 -40.78
N HIS A 312 27.23 -5.41 -39.75
CA HIS A 312 28.11 -4.31 -39.33
C HIS A 312 28.90 -4.61 -38.03
N PHE A 313 28.46 -5.60 -37.25
CA PHE A 313 29.07 -6.07 -36.00
C PHE A 313 29.13 -7.61 -35.98
N PRO A 314 29.86 -8.23 -36.92
CA PRO A 314 29.86 -9.68 -37.14
C PRO A 314 30.37 -10.50 -35.94
N GLU A 315 31.08 -9.87 -35.01
CA GLU A 315 31.54 -10.45 -33.75
C GLU A 315 30.42 -10.68 -32.73
N ILE A 316 29.27 -10.03 -32.89
CA ILE A 316 28.14 -10.15 -31.97
C ILE A 316 27.34 -11.41 -32.31
N LYS A 317 27.29 -12.35 -31.35
CA LYS A 317 26.43 -13.53 -31.45
C LYS A 317 24.96 -13.14 -31.30
N LEU A 318 24.14 -13.46 -32.30
CA LEU A 318 22.71 -13.19 -32.26
C LEU A 318 21.90 -14.38 -31.76
N GLY A 319 20.86 -14.09 -30.98
CA GLY A 319 19.96 -15.11 -30.43
C GLY A 319 20.34 -15.59 -29.04
N LYS A 320 19.39 -16.28 -28.40
CA LYS A 320 19.55 -16.82 -27.06
C LYS A 320 20.02 -18.27 -27.16
N ASP A 321 21.04 -18.62 -26.40
CA ASP A 321 21.44 -20.02 -26.17
C ASP A 321 20.39 -20.80 -25.35
#